data_AF-A0A2A2KQW8-F1
#
_entry.id   AF-A0A2A2KQW8-F1
#
_cell.length_a   1.000
_cell.length_b   1.000
_cell.length_c   1.000
_cell.angle_alpha   90.00
_cell.angle_beta   90.00
_cell.angle_gamma   90.00
#
_symmetry.space_group_name_H-M   'P 1'
#
loop_
_entity.id
_entity.type
_entity.pdbx_description
1 polymer ?
#
loop_
_entity_poly.entity_id
_entity_poly.type
_entity_poly.pdbx_seq_one_letter_code
_entity_poly.pdbx_strand_id
1 'polypeptide(L)'
;MSISDYNPEYRFTDDDEQSKDNGNGNGNEETPPDPELLKKLDNWKMKLHEEADRIIAQELPKKVNEFDAMLKDKRLGYKNMRDIIGWIDAIFPIPKERKHKYLFQHGNASSCSSSTSSISTSTSNSQENAGKEKVGKKTEKSDKEPRTPNPRREKVRAPKVHMFASGPIDVSHSTCDISKEFELKLRECVEMFNTVRMSITFRIPRIQDGNNFGIEIQEKMRLKVSKCEDKTLKLLGMLGQYHLCRASLIIRIYKKPWVLDYRKAFADSEAMQINKLRLSLNVMHYNMWVLHDKLTKNMEKIKKPRKPATNLMYD
;
A
#
# COMPACT_ATOMS: atom_id res chain seq x y z
N MET A 1 1.02 4.16 10.68
CA MET A 1 -0.28 4.79 10.39
C MET A 1 -0.98 3.93 9.34
N SER A 2 -1.95 3.13 9.77
CA SER A 2 -2.73 2.23 8.91
C SER A 2 -3.94 3.00 8.38
N ILE A 3 -4.09 3.07 7.06
CA ILE A 3 -5.32 3.48 6.39
C ILE A 3 -6.18 2.22 6.32
N SER A 4 -7.04 1.99 7.31
CA SER A 4 -7.99 0.86 7.28
C SER A 4 -9.40 1.13 7.78
N ASP A 5 -9.72 2.33 8.28
CA ASP A 5 -10.99 2.53 8.97
C ASP A 5 -11.85 3.63 8.31
N TYR A 6 -12.07 3.54 7.01
CA TYR A 6 -13.14 4.30 6.35
C TYR A 6 -14.38 3.42 6.25
N ASN A 7 -15.19 3.43 7.31
CA ASN A 7 -16.52 2.82 7.35
C ASN A 7 -17.58 3.93 7.32
N PRO A 8 -18.39 4.10 6.25
CA PRO A 8 -19.49 5.03 6.25
C PRO A 8 -20.81 4.27 6.50
N GLU A 9 -21.00 3.78 7.73
CA GLU A 9 -22.36 3.43 8.18
C GLU A 9 -23.03 4.71 8.69
N TYR A 10 -23.79 5.36 7.82
CA TYR A 10 -24.76 6.37 8.23
C TYR A 10 -25.89 5.65 8.99
N ARG A 11 -25.83 5.68 10.32
CA ARG A 11 -26.92 5.24 11.19
C ARG A 11 -27.93 6.38 11.27
N PHE A 12 -29.05 6.26 10.55
CA PHE A 12 -30.24 7.06 10.83
C PHE A 12 -30.79 6.59 12.18
N THR A 13 -30.83 7.48 13.16
CA THR A 13 -31.65 7.31 14.36
C THR A 13 -32.92 8.10 14.13
N ASP A 14 -34.01 7.38 13.93
CA ASP A 14 -35.37 7.90 14.00
C ASP A 14 -35.66 8.26 15.46
N ASP A 15 -35.65 9.55 15.79
CA ASP A 15 -36.24 10.07 17.02
C ASP A 15 -37.02 11.34 16.64
N ASP A 16 -38.28 11.11 16.28
CA ASP A 16 -39.31 12.13 16.09
C ASP A 16 -39.87 12.62 17.45
N GLU A 17 -40.24 13.89 17.45
CA GLU A 17 -41.28 14.54 18.29
C GLU A 17 -41.02 14.72 19.79
N GLN A 18 -40.73 15.98 20.19
CA GLN A 18 -41.75 16.90 20.73
C GLN A 18 -41.16 18.26 21.18
N SER A 19 -42.01 19.28 21.00
CA SER A 19 -42.17 20.46 21.87
C SER A 19 -41.53 21.82 21.47
N LYS A 20 -42.43 22.63 20.88
CA LYS A 20 -42.75 24.04 21.21
C LYS A 20 -42.01 25.17 20.48
N ASP A 21 -42.74 25.67 19.48
CA ASP A 21 -42.97 27.06 19.12
C ASP A 21 -42.46 28.11 20.13
N ASN A 22 -41.50 28.92 19.67
CA ASN A 22 -41.43 30.34 19.94
C ASN A 22 -40.58 31.00 18.86
N GLY A 23 -41.17 31.96 18.17
CA GLY A 23 -40.65 32.57 16.96
C GLY A 23 -39.26 33.19 17.09
N ASN A 24 -38.43 32.94 16.08
CA ASN A 24 -37.72 34.00 15.38
C ASN A 24 -37.41 33.50 13.96
N GLY A 25 -38.22 33.92 12.99
CA GLY A 25 -38.03 33.62 11.58
C GLY A 25 -36.83 34.39 11.03
N ASN A 26 -35.62 33.92 11.33
CA ASN A 26 -34.49 34.11 10.43
C ASN A 26 -34.40 32.84 9.58
N GLY A 27 -35.15 32.84 8.48
CA GLY A 27 -34.85 31.94 7.40
C GLY A 27 -33.40 32.16 7.02
N ASN A 28 -32.56 31.15 7.20
CA ASN A 28 -31.27 31.11 6.56
C ASN A 28 -31.56 31.12 5.05
N GLU A 29 -31.66 32.30 4.44
CA GLU A 29 -31.56 32.45 3.00
C GLU A 29 -30.19 31.91 2.64
N GLU A 30 -30.14 30.64 2.21
CA GLU A 30 -28.97 30.06 1.61
C GLU A 30 -28.58 30.96 0.45
N THR A 31 -27.50 31.70 0.64
CA THR A 31 -26.97 32.58 -0.38
C THR A 31 -26.72 31.74 -1.63
N PRO A 32 -27.29 32.12 -2.79
CA PRO A 32 -27.18 31.29 -3.98
C PRO A 32 -25.69 31.12 -4.32
N PRO A 33 -25.27 29.90 -4.70
CA PRO A 33 -23.86 29.61 -4.97
C PRO A 33 -23.33 30.49 -6.11
N ASP A 34 -22.09 30.96 -5.95
CA ASP A 34 -21.41 31.84 -6.91
C ASP A 34 -21.44 31.22 -8.33
N PRO A 35 -22.10 31.88 -9.31
CA PRO A 35 -22.19 31.39 -10.67
C PRO A 35 -20.84 31.15 -11.35
N GLU A 36 -19.80 31.92 -11.01
CA GLU A 36 -18.47 31.75 -11.59
C GLU A 36 -17.81 30.46 -11.10
N LEU A 37 -17.98 30.14 -9.81
CA LEU A 37 -17.48 28.90 -9.22
C LEU A 37 -18.19 27.67 -9.79
N LEU A 38 -19.51 27.74 -9.99
CA LEU A 38 -20.28 26.67 -10.63
C LEU A 38 -19.78 26.40 -12.05
N LYS A 39 -19.55 27.46 -12.84
CA LYS A 39 -18.99 27.33 -14.18
C LYS A 39 -17.60 26.68 -14.18
N LYS A 40 -16.74 27.04 -13.22
CA LYS A 40 -15.41 26.40 -13.06
C LYS A 40 -15.54 24.91 -12.72
N LEU A 41 -16.47 24.55 -11.84
CA LEU A 41 -16.72 23.17 -11.45
C LEU A 41 -17.23 22.32 -12.62
N ASP A 42 -18.14 22.86 -13.43
CA ASP A 42 -18.68 22.13 -14.58
C ASP A 42 -17.63 21.96 -15.69
N ASN A 43 -16.78 22.98 -15.92
CA ASN A 43 -15.63 22.84 -16.81
C ASN A 43 -14.65 21.76 -16.32
N TRP A 44 -14.42 21.67 -15.01
CA TRP A 44 -13.58 20.62 -14.43
C TRP A 44 -14.20 19.23 -14.62
N LYS A 45 -15.50 19.07 -14.38
CA LYS A 45 -16.23 17.81 -14.64
C LYS A 45 -16.14 17.39 -16.10
N MET A 46 -16.29 18.33 -17.04
CA MET A 46 -16.19 18.06 -18.47
C MET A 46 -14.79 17.52 -18.83
N LYS A 47 -13.73 18.19 -18.36
CA LYS A 47 -12.34 17.71 -18.55
C LYS A 47 -12.11 16.33 -17.92
N LEU A 48 -12.65 16.08 -16.72
CA LEU A 48 -12.57 14.78 -16.06
C LEU A 48 -13.23 13.67 -16.92
N HIS A 49 -14.37 13.97 -17.52
CA HIS A 49 -15.08 13.04 -18.40
C HIS A 49 -14.31 12.76 -19.69
N GLU A 50 -13.77 13.79 -20.34
CA GLU A 50 -12.92 13.66 -21.53
C GLU A 50 -11.66 12.84 -21.24
N GLU A 51 -11.01 13.13 -20.11
CA GLU A 51 -9.83 12.39 -19.65
C GLU A 51 -10.14 10.92 -19.41
N ALA A 52 -11.22 10.63 -18.68
CA ALA A 52 -11.62 9.24 -18.41
C ALA A 52 -11.97 8.49 -19.70
N ASP A 53 -12.64 9.14 -20.65
CA ASP A 53 -12.96 8.56 -21.95
C ASP A 53 -11.67 8.25 -22.74
N ARG A 54 -10.68 9.17 -22.73
CA ARG A 54 -9.36 8.94 -23.33
C ARG A 54 -8.62 7.78 -22.66
N ILE A 55 -8.64 7.73 -21.33
CA ILE A 55 -8.00 6.65 -20.55
C ILE A 55 -8.57 5.30 -20.95
N ILE A 56 -9.90 5.18 -21.04
CA ILE A 56 -10.54 3.91 -21.37
C ILE A 56 -10.22 3.52 -22.82
N ALA A 57 -10.32 4.46 -23.76
CA ALA A 57 -10.16 4.16 -25.19
C ALA A 57 -8.70 3.93 -25.61
N GLN A 58 -7.74 4.63 -25.00
CA GLN A 58 -6.35 4.69 -25.48
C GLN A 58 -5.35 4.18 -24.46
N GLU A 59 -5.44 4.61 -23.20
CA GLU A 59 -4.39 4.35 -22.22
C GLU A 59 -4.49 2.94 -21.60
N LEU A 60 -5.70 2.42 -21.35
CA LEU A 60 -5.86 1.06 -20.85
C LEU A 60 -5.27 0.01 -21.83
N PRO A 61 -5.57 0.03 -23.15
CA PRO A 61 -4.93 -0.88 -24.11
C PRO A 61 -3.41 -0.71 -24.19
N LYS A 62 -2.89 0.52 -24.15
CA LYS A 62 -1.43 0.77 -24.12
C LYS A 62 -0.79 0.10 -22.92
N LYS A 63 -1.35 0.26 -21.73
CA LYS A 63 -0.83 -0.35 -20.50
C LYS A 63 -0.88 -1.88 -20.51
N VAL A 64 -1.89 -2.48 -21.15
CA VAL A 64 -1.92 -3.93 -21.39
C VAL A 64 -0.68 -4.36 -22.19
N ASN A 65 -0.39 -3.69 -23.31
CA ASN A 65 0.80 -4.01 -24.12
C ASN A 65 2.11 -3.75 -23.38
N GLU A 66 2.18 -2.69 -22.58
CA GLU A 66 3.35 -2.40 -21.75
C GLU A 66 3.62 -3.53 -20.74
N PHE A 67 2.59 -4.02 -20.05
CA PHE A 67 2.75 -5.14 -19.11
C PHE A 67 3.08 -6.46 -19.81
N ASP A 68 2.53 -6.72 -20.99
CA ASP A 68 2.91 -7.87 -21.81
C ASP A 68 4.39 -7.81 -22.25
N ALA A 69 4.87 -6.63 -22.64
CA ALA A 69 6.28 -6.43 -22.97
C ALA A 69 7.20 -6.67 -21.77
N MET A 70 6.83 -6.15 -20.59
CA MET A 70 7.59 -6.40 -19.35
C MET A 70 7.62 -7.89 -18.97
N LEU A 71 6.53 -8.63 -19.19
CA LEU A 71 6.48 -10.08 -18.91
C LEU A 71 7.44 -10.89 -19.79
N LYS A 72 7.77 -10.38 -20.98
CA LYS A 72 8.73 -10.97 -21.92
C LYS A 72 10.17 -10.57 -21.65
N ASP A 73 10.41 -9.69 -20.67
CA ASP A 73 11.75 -9.24 -20.32
C ASP A 73 12.62 -10.42 -19.82
N LYS A 74 13.78 -10.60 -20.46
CA LYS A 74 14.74 -11.65 -20.12
C LYS A 74 15.24 -11.52 -18.68
N ARG A 75 15.26 -10.31 -18.10
CA ARG A 75 15.63 -10.05 -16.71
C ARG A 75 14.72 -10.79 -15.71
N LEU A 76 13.47 -11.08 -16.07
CA LEU A 76 12.53 -11.90 -15.29
C LEU A 76 12.68 -13.42 -15.51
N GLY A 77 13.67 -13.85 -16.29
CA GLY A 77 13.91 -15.27 -16.58
C GLY A 77 14.47 -16.04 -15.39
N TYR A 78 13.96 -17.26 -15.15
CA TYR A 78 14.45 -18.18 -14.12
C TYR A 78 15.95 -18.48 -14.21
N LYS A 79 16.54 -18.36 -15.41
CA LYS A 79 17.97 -18.56 -15.65
C LYS A 79 18.86 -17.51 -14.97
N ASN A 80 18.32 -16.34 -14.63
CA ASN A 80 19.04 -15.27 -13.93
C ASN A 80 19.12 -15.50 -12.41
N MET A 81 18.46 -16.54 -11.89
CA MET A 81 18.56 -16.94 -10.49
C MET A 81 19.84 -17.73 -10.17
N ARG A 82 20.77 -17.87 -11.12
CA ARG A 82 21.92 -18.75 -10.97
C ARG A 82 23.00 -18.15 -10.05
N ASP A 83 23.34 -18.97 -9.07
CA ASP A 83 24.43 -18.86 -8.09
C ASP A 83 24.38 -17.72 -7.07
N ILE A 84 23.17 -17.41 -6.55
CA ILE A 84 23.00 -16.52 -5.39
C ILE A 84 23.74 -17.07 -4.15
N ILE A 85 23.84 -18.40 -4.04
CA ILE A 85 24.56 -19.07 -2.94
C ILE A 85 26.07 -18.85 -3.09
N GLY A 86 26.66 -19.05 -4.27
CA GLY A 86 28.06 -18.73 -4.52
C GLY A 86 28.39 -17.25 -4.29
N TRP A 87 27.50 -16.34 -4.71
CA TRP A 87 27.63 -14.92 -4.41
C TRP A 87 27.67 -14.63 -2.90
N ILE A 88 26.77 -15.23 -2.12
CA ILE A 88 26.73 -14.97 -0.67
C ILE A 88 27.88 -15.62 0.09
N ASP A 89 28.36 -16.77 -0.39
CA ASP A 89 29.52 -17.45 0.18
C ASP A 89 30.82 -16.69 -0.09
N ALA A 90 30.93 -16.02 -1.24
CA ALA A 90 32.03 -15.12 -1.54
C ALA A 90 32.05 -13.87 -0.64
N ILE A 91 30.89 -13.30 -0.33
CA ILE A 91 30.78 -12.09 0.51
C ILE A 91 30.93 -12.42 2.00
N PHE A 92 30.32 -13.52 2.44
CA PHE A 92 30.36 -13.98 3.82
C PHE A 92 31.01 -15.36 3.89
N PRO A 93 32.35 -15.47 3.90
CA PRO A 93 33.00 -16.75 4.09
C PRO A 93 32.68 -17.30 5.49
N ILE A 94 32.45 -18.61 5.60
CA ILE A 94 32.26 -19.27 6.89
C ILE A 94 33.63 -19.31 7.59
N PRO A 95 33.78 -18.71 8.79
CA PRO A 95 35.04 -18.78 9.52
C PRO A 95 35.39 -20.23 9.83
N LYS A 96 36.59 -20.67 9.42
CA LYS A 96 37.08 -22.05 9.64
C LYS A 96 37.48 -22.34 11.09
N GLU A 97 37.75 -21.29 11.87
CA GLU A 97 38.17 -21.41 13.27
C GLU A 97 37.08 -20.90 14.22
N ARG A 98 36.74 -21.69 15.25
CA ARG A 98 35.93 -21.26 16.39
C ARG A 98 36.75 -20.32 17.28
N LYS A 99 36.98 -19.07 16.86
CA LYS A 99 37.62 -18.05 17.70
C LYS A 99 36.66 -17.31 18.65
N HIS A 100 35.38 -17.69 18.70
CA HIS A 100 34.42 -17.11 19.64
C HIS A 100 34.21 -18.01 20.87
N LYS A 101 34.81 -17.60 21.98
CA LYS A 101 34.60 -18.13 23.34
C LYS A 101 33.25 -17.71 23.96
N TYR A 102 32.33 -17.14 23.19
CA TYR A 102 31.03 -16.68 23.66
C TYR A 102 29.96 -17.11 22.66
N LEU A 103 29.16 -18.12 23.00
CA LEU A 103 27.70 -18.01 23.23
C LEU A 103 27.02 -19.39 23.34
N PHE A 104 27.49 -20.24 24.25
CA PHE A 104 26.63 -21.27 24.86
C PHE A 104 26.94 -21.24 26.36
N GLN A 105 26.33 -20.28 27.08
CA GLN A 105 26.03 -20.56 28.47
C GLN A 105 24.96 -21.64 28.43
N HIS A 106 25.29 -22.81 28.96
CA HIS A 106 24.36 -23.90 29.16
C HIS A 106 23.19 -23.38 30.02
N GLY A 107 22.09 -23.00 29.37
CA GLY A 107 20.78 -23.08 30.00
C GLY A 107 20.47 -24.55 30.12
N ASN A 108 20.27 -25.02 31.35
CA ASN A 108 19.95 -26.39 31.70
C ASN A 108 18.99 -27.04 30.68
N ALA A 109 19.40 -28.20 30.17
CA ALA A 109 18.54 -29.08 29.42
C ALA A 109 17.44 -29.60 30.37
N SER A 110 16.29 -28.92 30.38
CA SER A 110 15.05 -29.54 30.81
C SER A 110 14.37 -30.11 29.57
N SER A 111 14.34 -31.43 29.51
CA SER A 111 13.67 -32.28 28.52
C SER A 111 12.27 -31.79 28.15
N CYS A 112 12.01 -31.57 26.85
CA CYS A 112 10.65 -31.49 26.33
C CYS A 112 10.25 -32.88 25.80
N SER A 113 9.50 -33.59 26.64
CA SER A 113 8.71 -34.75 26.24
C SER A 113 7.61 -34.32 25.28
N SER A 114 7.42 -35.12 24.24
CA SER A 114 6.36 -34.99 23.25
C SER A 114 4.98 -35.09 23.88
N SER A 115 4.09 -34.15 23.55
CA SER A 115 2.64 -34.36 23.57
C SER A 115 2.01 -33.57 22.43
N THR A 116 1.39 -34.30 21.51
CA THR A 116 0.50 -33.82 20.47
C THR A 116 -0.86 -33.46 21.07
N SER A 117 -1.34 -32.22 20.84
CA SER A 117 -2.78 -31.94 20.73
C SER A 117 -3.06 -30.58 20.08
N SER A 118 -4.10 -30.63 19.24
CA SER A 118 -4.70 -29.68 18.30
C SER A 118 -5.11 -28.27 18.79
N ILE A 119 -4.87 -27.30 17.90
CA ILE A 119 -5.69 -26.15 17.44
C ILE A 119 -6.51 -25.35 18.47
N SER A 120 -6.19 -24.05 18.59
CA SER A 120 -7.15 -22.95 18.36
C SER A 120 -6.46 -21.59 18.18
N THR A 121 -7.00 -20.82 17.24
CA THR A 121 -6.67 -19.44 16.84
C THR A 121 -6.85 -18.41 17.95
N SER A 122 -5.92 -17.46 18.07
CA SER A 122 -6.25 -16.02 18.23
C SER A 122 -5.05 -15.10 18.04
N THR A 123 -5.36 -14.00 17.36
CA THR A 123 -4.59 -12.81 16.99
C THR A 123 -3.95 -12.11 18.18
N SER A 124 -2.77 -11.50 17.99
CA SER A 124 -2.35 -10.34 18.78
C SER A 124 -1.42 -9.42 17.97
N ASN A 125 -1.99 -8.30 17.55
CA ASN A 125 -1.28 -7.08 17.17
C ASN A 125 -0.60 -6.48 18.41
N SER A 126 0.54 -5.82 18.23
CA SER A 126 1.07 -4.87 19.23
C SER A 126 1.58 -3.63 18.52
N GLN A 127 0.74 -2.60 18.55
CA GLN A 127 1.13 -1.20 18.48
C GLN A 127 1.33 -0.73 19.92
N GLU A 128 2.49 -0.18 20.25
CA GLU A 128 2.69 0.56 21.51
C GLU A 128 2.38 2.05 21.32
N ASN A 129 1.50 2.52 22.19
CA ASN A 129 1.01 3.89 22.31
C ASN A 129 1.97 4.77 23.10
N ALA A 130 2.10 6.03 22.67
CA ALA A 130 2.63 7.13 23.46
C ALA A 130 1.48 7.84 24.19
N GLY A 131 1.67 8.14 25.49
CA GLY A 131 0.64 8.78 26.31
C GLY A 131 1.16 9.53 27.54
N LYS A 132 1.30 10.84 27.36
CA LYS A 132 0.93 11.98 28.25
C LYS A 132 1.53 12.10 29.68
N GLU A 133 2.29 13.18 29.83
CA GLU A 133 2.58 13.88 31.09
C GLU A 133 1.33 14.44 31.78
N LYS A 134 1.33 14.44 33.11
CA LYS A 134 0.59 15.38 33.95
C LYS A 134 1.48 15.93 35.07
N VAL A 135 1.33 17.24 35.26
CA VAL A 135 1.99 18.12 36.25
C VAL A 135 1.41 17.92 37.65
N GLY A 136 2.28 17.98 38.67
CA GLY A 136 1.90 18.08 40.08
C GLY A 136 3.09 18.48 40.97
N LYS A 137 3.01 19.66 41.58
CA LYS A 137 4.05 20.46 42.24
C LYS A 137 4.14 20.14 43.74
N LYS A 138 5.35 20.08 44.33
CA LYS A 138 5.63 20.49 45.73
C LYS A 138 7.10 20.88 45.92
N THR A 139 7.26 22.02 46.59
CA THR A 139 8.46 22.83 46.90
C THR A 139 9.20 22.35 48.15
N GLU A 140 10.53 22.52 48.20
CA GLU A 140 11.26 23.21 49.30
C GLU A 140 12.78 23.37 48.98
N LYS A 141 13.37 24.49 49.44
CA LYS A 141 14.77 24.94 49.25
C LYS A 141 15.68 24.45 50.39
N SER A 142 16.97 24.22 50.12
CA SER A 142 18.08 24.77 50.95
C SER A 142 19.45 24.56 50.29
N ASP A 143 20.34 25.51 50.56
CA ASP A 143 21.64 25.80 49.94
C ASP A 143 22.76 24.77 50.21
N LYS A 144 23.70 24.64 49.26
CA LYS A 144 25.16 24.66 49.51
C LYS A 144 25.99 24.64 48.21
N GLU A 145 27.09 25.39 48.28
CA GLU A 145 27.95 25.94 47.23
C GLU A 145 29.08 24.97 46.75
N PRO A 146 30.06 25.38 45.93
CA PRO A 146 30.39 24.81 44.61
C PRO A 146 31.50 23.72 44.63
N ARG A 147 31.48 22.79 43.66
CA ARG A 147 32.62 21.90 43.36
C ARG A 147 33.01 21.96 41.88
N THR A 148 34.14 22.63 41.66
CA THR A 148 35.19 22.52 40.61
C THR A 148 34.87 21.91 39.22
N PRO A 149 35.40 22.49 38.13
CA PRO A 149 35.24 21.95 36.78
C PRO A 149 36.07 20.67 36.63
N ASN A 150 35.41 19.52 36.42
CA ASN A 150 36.08 18.25 36.15
C ASN A 150 36.63 18.23 34.71
N PRO A 151 37.96 18.11 34.49
CA PRO A 151 38.55 18.10 33.16
C PRO A 151 38.57 16.67 32.61
N ARG A 152 37.40 16.13 32.24
CA ARG A 152 37.31 15.01 31.30
C ARG A 152 36.16 15.26 30.33
N ARG A 153 36.46 16.01 29.27
CA ARG A 153 35.78 15.80 27.99
C ARG A 153 36.11 14.38 27.54
N GLU A 154 35.30 13.44 27.98
CA GLU A 154 35.28 12.11 27.39
C GLU A 154 34.91 12.33 25.92
N LYS A 155 35.88 12.11 25.02
CA LYS A 155 35.66 12.17 23.58
C LYS A 155 34.43 11.32 23.33
N VAL A 156 33.33 11.94 22.89
CA VAL A 156 32.17 11.22 22.37
C VAL A 156 32.71 10.32 21.26
N ARG A 157 32.97 9.05 21.59
CA ARG A 157 33.48 8.08 20.62
C ARG A 157 32.35 7.96 19.62
N ALA A 158 32.62 8.40 18.39
CA ALA A 158 31.73 8.16 17.28
C ALA A 158 31.30 6.68 17.33
N PRO A 159 30.02 6.37 17.05
CA PRO A 159 29.56 4.99 16.99
C PRO A 159 30.54 4.18 16.15
N LYS A 160 31.01 3.04 16.65
CA LYS A 160 31.86 2.14 15.85
C LYS A 160 31.07 1.76 14.60
N VAL A 161 31.39 2.41 13.48
CA VAL A 161 30.85 2.05 12.17
C VAL A 161 31.48 0.71 11.80
N HIS A 162 30.68 -0.34 11.80
CA HIS A 162 31.12 -1.66 11.37
C HIS A 162 31.01 -1.68 9.84
N MET A 163 32.15 -1.71 9.16
CA MET A 163 32.23 -1.87 7.71
C MET A 163 32.47 -3.35 7.40
N PHE A 164 31.80 -3.90 6.39
CA PHE A 164 32.11 -5.25 5.93
C PHE A 164 33.53 -5.28 5.35
N ALA A 165 34.24 -6.39 5.56
CA ALA A 165 35.61 -6.56 5.02
C ALA A 165 35.65 -6.41 3.49
N SER A 166 34.55 -6.72 2.81
CA SER A 166 34.39 -6.63 1.36
C SER A 166 33.82 -5.28 0.88
N GLY A 167 33.65 -4.29 1.76
CA GLY A 167 32.99 -3.03 1.42
C GLY A 167 31.45 -3.11 1.45
N PRO A 168 30.73 -2.07 0.98
CA PRO A 168 29.27 -2.06 0.96
C PRO A 168 28.73 -3.23 0.12
N ILE A 169 27.60 -3.80 0.55
CA ILE A 169 26.94 -4.91 -0.14
C ILE A 169 25.93 -4.36 -1.13
N ASP A 170 26.13 -4.68 -2.41
CA ASP A 170 25.29 -4.18 -3.48
C ASP A 170 23.87 -4.76 -3.48
N VAL A 171 22.96 -3.97 -4.05
CA VAL A 171 21.60 -4.40 -4.37
C VAL A 171 21.61 -5.33 -5.57
N SER A 172 20.58 -6.16 -5.69
CA SER A 172 20.35 -6.92 -6.92
C SER A 172 19.88 -5.97 -8.02
N HIS A 173 20.82 -5.46 -8.84
CA HIS A 173 20.55 -4.44 -9.87
C HIS A 173 19.43 -4.86 -10.83
N SER A 174 19.52 -6.06 -11.42
CA SER A 174 18.50 -6.56 -12.35
C SER A 174 17.09 -6.58 -11.74
N THR A 175 16.96 -7.05 -10.50
CA THR A 175 15.67 -7.09 -9.80
C THR A 175 15.19 -5.69 -9.43
N CYS A 176 16.10 -4.80 -9.01
CA CYS A 176 15.80 -3.42 -8.66
C CYS A 176 15.29 -2.62 -9.86
N ASP A 177 15.95 -2.75 -11.01
CA ASP A 177 15.61 -2.01 -12.22
C ASP A 177 14.21 -2.37 -12.73
N ILE A 178 13.90 -3.68 -12.82
CA ILE A 178 12.55 -4.12 -13.20
C ILE A 178 11.52 -3.68 -12.16
N SER A 179 11.85 -3.82 -10.86
CA SER A 179 10.92 -3.43 -9.80
C SER A 179 10.58 -1.95 -9.86
N LYS A 180 11.56 -1.08 -10.14
CA LYS A 180 11.38 0.37 -10.26
C LYS A 180 10.56 0.73 -11.50
N GLU A 181 10.85 0.09 -12.63
CA GLU A 181 10.06 0.27 -13.86
C GLU A 181 8.60 -0.14 -13.64
N PHE A 182 8.38 -1.26 -12.95
CA PHE A 182 7.04 -1.75 -12.65
C PHE A 182 6.32 -0.84 -11.67
N GLU A 183 7.00 -0.38 -10.61
CA GLU A 183 6.44 0.54 -9.62
C GLU A 183 5.94 1.84 -10.26
N LEU A 184 6.70 2.41 -11.21
CA LEU A 184 6.29 3.60 -11.94
C LEU A 184 4.97 3.36 -12.68
N LYS A 185 4.86 2.26 -13.42
CA LYS A 185 3.64 1.91 -14.16
C LYS A 185 2.45 1.66 -13.22
N LEU A 186 2.66 1.09 -12.04
CA LEU A 186 1.60 0.92 -11.05
C LEU A 186 1.07 2.27 -10.54
N ARG A 187 1.94 3.26 -10.30
CA ARG A 187 1.53 4.60 -9.87
C ARG A 187 0.65 5.28 -10.91
N GLU A 188 1.06 5.22 -12.18
CA GLU A 188 0.25 5.71 -13.30
C GLU A 188 -1.12 5.00 -13.36
N CYS A 189 -1.16 3.67 -13.15
CA CYS A 189 -2.42 2.93 -13.12
C CYS A 189 -3.35 3.39 -11.99
N VAL A 190 -2.83 3.70 -10.79
CA VAL A 190 -3.64 4.23 -9.68
C VAL A 190 -4.32 5.53 -10.07
N GLU A 191 -3.58 6.46 -10.68
CA GLU A 191 -4.12 7.75 -11.14
C GLU A 191 -5.18 7.57 -12.22
N MET A 192 -4.96 6.66 -13.17
CA MET A 192 -5.92 6.30 -14.20
C MET A 192 -7.21 5.72 -13.60
N PHE A 193 -7.10 4.78 -12.67
CA PHE A 193 -8.26 4.16 -12.02
C PHE A 193 -9.06 5.17 -11.19
N ASN A 194 -8.38 6.03 -10.44
CA ASN A 194 -9.04 7.10 -9.69
C ASN A 194 -9.82 8.04 -10.63
N THR A 195 -9.20 8.45 -11.73
CA THR A 195 -9.83 9.32 -12.75
C THR A 195 -11.08 8.69 -13.35
N VAL A 196 -11.00 7.42 -13.77
CA VAL A 196 -12.16 6.69 -14.31
C VAL A 196 -13.24 6.49 -13.26
N ARG A 197 -12.88 6.09 -12.03
CA ARG A 197 -13.82 5.90 -10.93
C ARG A 197 -14.56 7.19 -10.61
N MET A 198 -13.84 8.31 -10.56
CA MET A 198 -14.41 9.62 -10.28
C MET A 198 -15.35 10.07 -11.39
N SER A 199 -14.95 9.88 -12.67
CA SER A 199 -15.80 10.17 -13.82
C SER A 199 -17.10 9.36 -13.80
N ILE A 200 -17.05 8.06 -13.48
CA ILE A 200 -18.28 7.25 -13.35
C ILE A 200 -19.14 7.75 -12.18
N THR A 201 -18.53 8.12 -11.05
CA THR A 201 -19.24 8.64 -9.86
C THR A 201 -20.03 9.90 -10.21
N PHE A 202 -19.42 10.85 -10.92
CA PHE A 202 -20.11 12.08 -11.33
C PHE A 202 -21.17 11.88 -12.42
N ARG A 203 -21.18 10.74 -13.12
CA ARG A 203 -22.22 10.39 -14.10
C ARG A 203 -23.44 9.70 -13.46
N ILE A 204 -23.40 9.39 -12.16
CA ILE A 204 -24.56 8.83 -11.45
C ILE A 204 -25.63 9.93 -11.31
N PRO A 205 -26.83 9.74 -11.88
CA PRO A 205 -27.88 10.76 -11.84
C PRO A 205 -28.57 10.79 -10.46
N ARG A 206 -29.38 11.83 -10.23
CA ARG A 206 -30.21 11.95 -9.02
C ARG A 206 -31.06 10.70 -8.81
N ILE A 207 -31.15 10.23 -7.56
CA ILE A 207 -31.98 9.10 -7.15
C ILE A 207 -33.44 9.36 -7.53
N GLN A 208 -34.08 8.38 -8.15
CA GLN A 208 -35.49 8.38 -8.57
C GLN A 208 -36.04 6.96 -8.47
N ASP A 209 -37.37 6.84 -8.36
CA ASP A 209 -38.04 5.54 -8.42
C ASP A 209 -38.11 5.01 -9.86
N GLY A 210 -37.80 3.72 -10.01
CA GLY A 210 -37.81 3.03 -11.30
C GLY A 210 -36.65 3.40 -12.25
N ASN A 211 -36.52 2.66 -13.35
CA ASN A 211 -35.50 2.89 -14.39
C ASN A 211 -34.03 2.92 -13.87
N ASN A 212 -33.73 2.09 -12.87
CA ASN A 212 -32.42 2.05 -12.19
C ASN A 212 -31.41 1.07 -12.79
N PHE A 213 -31.77 0.30 -13.83
CA PHE A 213 -30.88 -0.70 -14.43
C PHE A 213 -29.55 -0.13 -14.94
N GLY A 214 -29.58 1.02 -15.62
CA GLY A 214 -28.33 1.65 -16.07
C GLY A 214 -27.47 2.18 -14.93
N ILE A 215 -28.08 2.58 -13.82
CA ILE A 215 -27.38 3.03 -12.62
C ILE A 215 -26.70 1.84 -11.93
N GLU A 216 -27.39 0.70 -11.85
CA GLU A 216 -26.80 -0.55 -11.32
C GLU A 216 -25.57 -0.98 -12.15
N ILE A 217 -25.63 -0.84 -13.49
CA ILE A 217 -24.46 -1.05 -14.36
C ILE A 217 -23.34 -0.07 -14.02
N GLN A 218 -23.64 1.23 -13.87
CA GLN A 218 -22.64 2.24 -13.47
C GLN A 218 -21.97 1.86 -12.15
N GLU A 219 -22.74 1.52 -11.12
CA GLU A 219 -22.22 1.12 -9.80
C GLU A 219 -21.34 -0.12 -9.88
N LYS A 220 -21.78 -1.14 -10.64
CA LYS A 220 -21.01 -2.37 -10.86
C LYS A 220 -19.67 -2.08 -11.55
N MET A 221 -19.65 -1.20 -12.55
CA MET A 221 -18.43 -0.80 -13.24
C MET A 221 -17.51 0.04 -12.34
N ARG A 222 -18.09 1.00 -11.59
CA ARG A 222 -17.37 1.80 -10.58
C ARG A 222 -16.68 0.92 -9.55
N LEU A 223 -17.39 -0.07 -9.00
CA LEU A 223 -16.85 -1.03 -8.04
C LEU A 223 -15.74 -1.90 -8.66
N LYS A 224 -15.87 -2.27 -9.94
CA LYS A 224 -14.83 -3.03 -10.64
C LYS A 224 -13.54 -2.21 -10.81
N VAL A 225 -13.65 -0.91 -11.12
CA VAL A 225 -12.50 0.02 -11.19
C VAL A 225 -11.86 0.17 -9.81
N SER A 226 -12.65 0.41 -8.76
CA SER A 226 -12.17 0.50 -7.37
C SER A 226 -11.43 -0.76 -6.93
N LYS A 227 -11.95 -1.96 -7.25
CA LYS A 227 -11.25 -3.22 -6.96
C LYS A 227 -9.92 -3.36 -7.70
N CYS A 228 -9.76 -2.77 -8.89
CA CYS A 228 -8.48 -2.75 -9.59
C CYS A 228 -7.51 -1.76 -8.93
N GLU A 229 -7.99 -0.59 -8.49
CA GLU A 229 -7.23 0.41 -7.72
C GLU A 229 -6.66 -0.21 -6.43
N ASP A 230 -7.51 -0.86 -5.63
CA ASP A 230 -7.08 -1.52 -4.37
C ASP A 230 -6.02 -2.58 -4.58
N LYS A 231 -6.16 -3.40 -5.63
CA LYS A 231 -5.15 -4.41 -5.99
C LYS A 231 -3.82 -3.76 -6.35
N THR A 232 -3.86 -2.65 -7.09
CA THR A 232 -2.67 -1.92 -7.52
C THR A 232 -1.93 -1.31 -6.34
N LEU A 233 -2.67 -0.70 -5.40
CA LEU A 233 -2.11 -0.16 -4.15
C LEU A 233 -1.48 -1.26 -3.28
N LYS A 234 -2.11 -2.43 -3.19
CA LYS A 234 -1.53 -3.60 -2.49
C LYS A 234 -0.22 -4.05 -3.12
N LEU A 235 -0.15 -4.10 -4.47
CA LEU A 235 1.08 -4.43 -5.18
C LEU A 235 2.19 -3.41 -4.92
N LEU A 236 1.89 -2.11 -4.96
CA LEU A 236 2.84 -1.04 -4.62
C LEU A 236 3.42 -1.22 -3.20
N GLY A 237 2.55 -1.49 -2.22
CA GLY A 237 2.98 -1.75 -0.84
C GLY A 237 3.90 -2.97 -0.71
N MET A 238 3.64 -4.03 -1.48
CA MET A 238 4.50 -5.23 -1.50
C MET A 238 5.88 -4.97 -2.10
N LEU A 239 5.98 -4.16 -3.16
CA LEU A 239 7.28 -3.85 -3.80
C LEU A 239 8.23 -3.11 -2.85
N GLY A 240 7.69 -2.25 -1.98
CA GLY A 240 8.49 -1.50 -1.00
C GLY A 240 9.17 -2.36 0.08
N GLN A 241 8.79 -3.63 0.25
CA GLN A 241 9.31 -4.49 1.34
C GLN A 241 10.60 -5.24 0.98
N TYR A 242 10.93 -5.35 -0.32
CA TYR A 242 12.02 -6.21 -0.77
C TYR A 242 13.38 -5.84 -0.14
N HIS A 243 13.73 -4.55 -0.18
CA HIS A 243 15.02 -4.08 0.35
C HIS A 243 15.12 -4.26 1.87
N LEU A 244 14.02 -4.08 2.61
CA LEU A 244 13.96 -4.30 4.05
C LEU A 244 14.18 -5.78 4.39
N CYS A 245 13.50 -6.69 3.68
CA CYS A 245 13.68 -8.13 3.86
C CYS A 245 15.12 -8.57 3.53
N ARG A 246 15.66 -8.12 2.38
CA ARG A 246 17.02 -8.43 1.93
C ARG A 246 18.06 -7.95 2.95
N ALA A 247 17.98 -6.69 3.39
CA ALA A 247 18.89 -6.13 4.39
C ALA A 247 18.83 -6.89 5.72
N SER A 248 17.62 -7.26 6.18
CA SER A 248 17.44 -8.03 7.42
C SER A 248 18.14 -9.40 7.37
N LEU A 249 18.03 -10.12 6.24
CA LEU A 249 18.69 -11.41 6.06
C LEU A 249 20.21 -11.27 5.99
N ILE A 250 20.73 -10.28 5.27
CA ILE A 250 22.17 -9.98 5.19
C ILE A 250 22.75 -9.73 6.60
N ILE A 251 22.08 -8.90 7.41
CA ILE A 251 22.51 -8.62 8.79
C ILE A 251 22.53 -9.91 9.64
N ARG A 252 21.55 -10.80 9.47
CA ARG A 252 21.49 -12.08 10.19
C ARG A 252 22.63 -13.01 9.80
N ILE A 253 22.95 -13.10 8.50
CA ILE A 253 24.07 -13.90 7.98
C ILE A 253 25.39 -13.38 8.53
N TYR A 254 25.60 -12.05 8.50
CA TYR A 254 26.79 -11.42 9.05
C TYR A 254 26.98 -11.71 10.55
N LYS A 255 25.91 -11.59 11.35
CA LYS A 255 25.96 -11.81 12.80
C LYS A 255 26.12 -13.29 13.17
N LYS A 256 25.62 -14.21 12.34
CA LYS A 256 25.55 -15.66 12.63
C LYS A 256 25.93 -16.49 11.40
N PRO A 257 27.19 -16.43 10.94
CA PRO A 257 27.62 -17.07 9.68
C PRO A 257 27.55 -18.61 9.69
N TRP A 258 27.48 -19.24 10.87
CA TRP A 258 27.36 -20.70 11.05
C TRP A 258 25.93 -21.23 10.92
N VAL A 259 24.91 -20.37 10.91
CA VAL A 259 23.52 -20.79 10.68
C VAL A 259 23.26 -20.77 9.18
N LEU A 260 23.47 -21.92 8.54
CA LEU A 260 23.41 -22.04 7.08
C LEU A 260 22.01 -21.77 6.50
N ASP A 261 20.96 -21.97 7.29
CA ASP A 261 19.57 -21.66 6.90
C ASP A 261 19.38 -20.20 6.52
N TYR A 262 20.13 -19.26 7.11
CA TYR A 262 20.01 -17.85 6.71
C TYR A 262 20.50 -17.62 5.28
N ARG A 263 21.52 -18.34 4.82
CA ARG A 263 22.01 -18.26 3.43
C ARG A 263 21.00 -18.85 2.47
N LYS A 264 20.42 -20.00 2.83
CA LYS A 264 19.37 -20.65 2.05
C LYS A 264 18.12 -19.76 1.97
N ALA A 265 17.67 -19.21 3.10
CA ALA A 265 16.56 -18.26 3.16
C ALA A 265 16.81 -17.00 2.32
N PHE A 266 18.05 -16.50 2.27
CA PHE A 266 18.42 -15.40 1.39
C PHE A 266 18.26 -15.78 -0.09
N ALA A 267 18.85 -16.91 -0.52
CA ALA A 267 18.72 -17.38 -1.90
C ALA A 267 17.25 -17.63 -2.29
N ASP A 268 16.46 -18.24 -1.40
CA ASP A 268 15.04 -18.46 -1.62
C ASP A 268 14.26 -17.14 -1.69
N SER A 269 14.63 -16.14 -0.88
CA SER A 269 14.00 -14.82 -0.91
C SER A 269 14.24 -14.06 -2.21
N GLU A 270 15.44 -14.18 -2.80
CA GLU A 270 15.79 -13.58 -4.08
C GLU A 270 15.00 -14.23 -5.23
N ALA A 271 14.95 -15.56 -5.28
CA ALA A 271 14.15 -16.30 -6.25
C ALA A 271 12.66 -15.97 -6.10
N MET A 272 12.17 -15.88 -4.86
CA MET A 272 10.78 -15.52 -4.57
C MET A 272 10.46 -14.08 -4.98
N GLN A 273 11.40 -13.14 -4.92
CA GLN A 273 11.17 -11.77 -5.38
C GLN A 273 10.88 -11.71 -6.89
N ILE A 274 11.65 -12.42 -7.71
CA ILE A 274 11.41 -12.49 -9.16
C ILE A 274 10.06 -13.12 -9.45
N ASN A 275 9.69 -14.19 -8.73
CA ASN A 275 8.36 -14.80 -8.85
C ASN A 275 7.23 -13.83 -8.47
N LYS A 276 7.39 -13.08 -7.38
CA LYS A 276 6.43 -12.04 -6.97
C LYS A 276 6.27 -10.97 -8.05
N LEU A 277 7.36 -10.47 -8.63
CA LEU A 277 7.32 -9.49 -9.73
C LEU A 277 6.55 -10.05 -10.94
N ARG A 278 6.88 -11.26 -11.39
CA ARG A 278 6.23 -11.92 -12.53
C ARG A 278 4.74 -12.17 -12.30
N LEU A 279 4.35 -12.64 -11.11
CA LEU A 279 2.95 -12.84 -10.76
C LEU A 279 2.19 -11.51 -10.70
N SER A 280 2.80 -10.48 -10.11
CA SER A 280 2.20 -9.15 -9.99
C SER A 280 1.98 -8.49 -11.36
N LEU A 281 2.96 -8.60 -12.25
CA LEU A 281 2.84 -8.15 -13.65
C LEU A 281 1.70 -8.86 -14.38
N ASN A 282 1.60 -10.19 -14.26
CA ASN A 282 0.50 -10.96 -14.85
C ASN A 282 -0.86 -10.54 -14.30
N VAL A 283 -0.95 -10.31 -12.98
CA VAL A 283 -2.18 -9.83 -12.34
C VAL A 283 -2.60 -8.48 -12.91
N MET A 284 -1.65 -7.56 -13.11
CA MET A 284 -1.94 -6.25 -13.70
C MET A 284 -2.34 -6.35 -15.17
N HIS A 285 -1.58 -7.10 -15.97
CA HIS A 285 -1.90 -7.37 -17.36
C HIS A 285 -3.34 -7.90 -17.52
N TYR A 286 -3.69 -8.95 -16.77
CA TYR A 286 -5.03 -9.51 -16.79
C TYR A 286 -6.11 -8.53 -16.28
N ASN A 287 -5.87 -7.86 -15.15
CA ASN A 287 -6.84 -6.92 -14.60
C ASN A 287 -7.14 -5.77 -15.55
N MET A 288 -6.12 -5.23 -16.24
CA MET A 288 -6.31 -4.14 -17.20
C MET A 288 -7.06 -4.60 -18.44
N TRP A 289 -6.73 -5.77 -18.97
CA TRP A 289 -7.43 -6.34 -20.12
C TRP A 289 -8.92 -6.58 -19.82
N VAL A 290 -9.22 -7.24 -18.69
CA VAL A 290 -10.61 -7.48 -18.26
C VAL A 290 -11.34 -6.18 -17.94
N LEU A 291 -10.67 -5.20 -17.34
CA LEU A 291 -11.28 -3.91 -17.03
C LEU A 291 -11.66 -3.17 -18.31
N HIS A 292 -10.73 -3.09 -19.28
CA HIS A 292 -10.97 -2.49 -20.58
C HIS A 292 -12.16 -3.13 -21.30
N ASP A 293 -12.21 -4.47 -21.36
CA ASP A 293 -13.31 -5.21 -21.99
C ASP A 293 -14.67 -4.87 -21.34
N LYS A 294 -14.72 -4.90 -19.99
CA LYS A 294 -15.95 -4.62 -19.25
C LYS A 294 -16.42 -3.17 -19.42
N LEU A 295 -15.51 -2.20 -19.34
CA LEU A 295 -15.87 -0.79 -19.49
C LEU A 295 -16.36 -0.48 -20.91
N THR A 296 -15.65 -0.99 -21.92
CA THR A 296 -15.99 -0.74 -23.33
C THR A 296 -17.36 -1.31 -23.69
N LYS A 297 -17.66 -2.55 -23.27
CA LYS A 297 -18.98 -3.18 -23.51
C LYS A 297 -20.14 -2.45 -22.86
N ASN A 298 -19.89 -1.73 -21.75
CA ASN A 298 -20.94 -1.06 -20.97
C ASN A 298 -20.91 0.48 -21.14
N MET A 299 -20.15 1.00 -22.10
CA MET A 299 -19.87 2.43 -22.24
C MET A 299 -21.12 3.29 -22.42
N GLU A 300 -22.11 2.81 -23.18
CA GLU A 300 -23.37 3.53 -23.38
C GLU A 300 -24.10 3.77 -22.06
N LYS A 301 -24.23 2.72 -21.23
CA LYS A 301 -24.90 2.81 -19.92
C LYS A 301 -24.09 3.58 -18.90
N ILE A 302 -22.76 3.54 -18.99
CA ILE A 302 -21.88 4.37 -18.18
C ILE A 302 -22.10 5.86 -18.47
N LYS A 303 -22.26 6.25 -19.73
CA LYS A 303 -22.45 7.64 -20.14
C LYS A 303 -23.89 8.12 -19.97
N LYS A 304 -24.87 7.26 -20.28
CA LYS A 304 -26.31 7.56 -20.29
C LYS A 304 -27.08 6.40 -19.65
N PRO A 305 -27.22 6.37 -18.31
CA PRO A 305 -27.83 5.25 -17.60
C PRO A 305 -29.35 5.16 -17.80
N ARG A 306 -30.03 6.30 -17.94
CA ARG A 306 -31.47 6.39 -18.16
C ARG A 306 -31.78 6.57 -19.64
N LYS A 307 -32.81 5.87 -20.13
CA LYS A 307 -33.42 6.21 -21.42
C LYS A 307 -34.08 7.59 -21.30
N PRO A 308 -34.02 8.44 -22.33
CA PRO A 308 -34.89 9.60 -22.38
C PRO A 308 -36.34 9.11 -22.27
N ALA A 309 -37.18 9.82 -21.53
CA ALA A 309 -38.60 9.51 -21.49
C ALA A 309 -39.10 9.54 -22.94
N THR A 310 -39.58 8.39 -23.45
CA THR A 310 -40.45 8.41 -24.62
C THR A 310 -41.66 9.20 -24.17
N ASN A 311 -41.77 10.45 -24.63
CA ASN A 311 -43.04 11.14 -24.65
C ASN A 311 -43.97 10.26 -25.48
N LEU A 312 -44.70 9.37 -24.82
CA LEU A 312 -45.96 8.81 -25.30
C LEU A 312 -46.93 10.00 -25.32
N MET A 313 -46.75 10.90 -26.27
CA MET A 313 -47.81 11.76 -26.76
C MET A 313 -48.70 10.84 -27.57
N TYR A 314 -49.94 10.71 -27.13
CA TYR A 314 -51.00 9.91 -27.73
C TYR A 314 -51.17 10.27 -29.22
N ASP A 315 -51.20 9.25 -30.08
CA ASP A 315 -51.93 9.25 -31.35
C ASP A 315 -53.20 8.42 -31.17
#